data_AF-A0A2N5FX20-F1
#
_entry.id   AF-A0A2N5FX20-F1
#
_cell.length_a   1.000
_cell.length_b   1.000
_cell.length_c   1.000
_cell.angle_alpha   90.00
_cell.angle_beta   90.00
_cell.angle_gamma   90.00
#
_symmetry.space_group_name_H-M   'P 1'
#
loop_
_entity.id
_entity.type
_entity.pdbx_description
1 polymer ?
#
loop_
_entity_poly.entity_id
_entity_poly.type
_entity_poly.pdbx_seq_one_letter_code
_entity_poly.pdbx_strand_id
1 'polypeptide(L)'
;MIQEDGLKPGDKLPSERELTERLNVGRSSVREALRALELLGLIETRRGEGTFIRDFRGHQLVQLLSTFILQDERSKHDVRETKYLIEMDCLWLVMRKAEDAQLLELRKWVDSSAFADDDFFYKIVSLADNHLFIRMWLILKDYYNSLHLQGADATLEEYTNLIDALSTRKESEVRRVYRDLRKLSIQR
;
A
#
# COMPACT_ATOMS: atom_id res chain seq x y z
N MET A 1 -0.17 5.60 -25.71
CA MET A 1 1.23 5.13 -25.84
C MET A 1 1.63 4.17 -24.72
N ILE A 2 1.85 4.57 -23.45
CA ILE A 2 2.39 3.62 -22.44
C ILE A 2 1.53 2.35 -22.29
N GLN A 3 0.21 2.51 -22.17
CA GLN A 3 -0.72 1.37 -22.12
C GLN A 3 -0.86 0.65 -23.46
N GLU A 4 -0.89 1.39 -24.57
CA GLU A 4 -1.04 0.84 -25.94
C GLU A 4 0.19 0.02 -26.36
N ASP A 5 1.39 0.48 -26.01
CA ASP A 5 2.67 -0.16 -26.27
C ASP A 5 2.99 -1.25 -25.22
N GLY A 6 2.11 -1.43 -24.23
CA GLY A 6 2.26 -2.45 -23.19
C GLY A 6 3.50 -2.30 -22.32
N LEU A 7 4.05 -1.08 -22.21
CA LEU A 7 5.29 -0.81 -21.50
C LEU A 7 5.11 -1.01 -19.99
N LYS A 8 6.08 -1.66 -19.37
CA LYS A 8 6.10 -2.04 -17.95
C LYS A 8 7.18 -1.28 -17.20
N PRO A 9 7.10 -1.25 -15.85
CA PRO A 9 8.22 -0.81 -15.03
C PRO A 9 9.54 -1.47 -15.45
N GLY A 10 10.57 -0.65 -15.64
CA GLY A 10 11.89 -1.06 -16.14
C GLY A 10 12.06 -0.89 -17.66
N ASP A 11 10.98 -0.74 -18.43
CA ASP A 11 11.08 -0.55 -19.88
C ASP A 11 11.55 0.86 -20.22
N LYS A 12 12.30 0.96 -21.32
CA LYS A 12 12.79 2.23 -21.85
C LYS A 12 11.69 2.94 -22.64
N LEU A 13 11.44 4.21 -22.33
CA LEU A 13 10.57 5.05 -23.13
C LEU A 13 11.22 5.40 -24.48
N PRO A 14 10.41 5.60 -25.54
CA PRO A 14 10.91 6.20 -26.77
C PRO A 14 11.61 7.54 -26.50
N SER A 15 12.62 7.84 -27.30
CA SER A 15 13.37 9.10 -27.21
C SER A 15 12.47 10.32 -27.44
N GLU A 16 12.86 11.50 -26.96
CA GLU A 16 12.12 12.75 -27.17
C GLU A 16 11.77 12.99 -28.66
N ARG A 17 12.70 12.63 -29.56
CA ARG A 17 12.50 12.73 -31.00
C ARG A 17 11.38 11.81 -31.47
N GLU A 18 11.42 10.54 -31.07
CA GLU A 18 10.40 9.56 -31.42
C GLU A 18 9.03 9.93 -30.84
N LEU A 19 8.99 10.46 -29.62
CA LEU A 19 7.76 10.94 -28.99
C LEU A 19 7.17 12.15 -29.73
N THR A 20 8.02 13.10 -30.16
CA THR A 20 7.61 14.26 -30.97
C THR A 20 6.95 13.79 -32.27
N GLU A 21 7.57 12.82 -32.96
CA GLU A 21 7.08 12.26 -34.22
C GLU A 21 5.78 11.46 -34.04
N ARG A 22 5.73 10.56 -33.05
CA ARG A 22 4.57 9.69 -32.78
C ARG A 22 3.34 10.46 -32.32
N LEU A 23 3.54 11.44 -31.44
CA LEU A 23 2.44 12.21 -30.83
C LEU A 23 2.09 13.47 -31.62
N ASN A 24 2.88 13.82 -32.65
CA ASN A 24 2.72 15.01 -33.48
C ASN A 24 2.60 16.31 -32.64
N VAL A 25 3.48 16.45 -31.64
CA VAL A 25 3.55 17.62 -30.75
C VAL A 25 4.95 18.24 -30.78
N GLY A 26 5.07 19.49 -30.36
CA GLY A 26 6.36 20.16 -30.29
C GLY A 26 7.31 19.56 -29.24
N ARG A 27 8.62 19.65 -29.48
CA ARG A 27 9.67 19.17 -28.55
C ARG A 27 9.57 19.80 -27.16
N SER A 28 9.13 21.05 -27.05
CA SER A 28 8.90 21.74 -25.77
C SER A 28 7.84 21.01 -24.95
N SER A 29 6.71 20.65 -25.57
CA SER A 29 5.61 19.92 -24.91
C SER A 29 6.04 18.52 -24.45
N VAL A 30 6.79 17.79 -25.28
CA VAL A 30 7.33 16.46 -24.90
C VAL A 30 8.21 16.58 -23.66
N ARG A 31 9.14 17.55 -23.66
CA ARG A 31 10.05 17.75 -22.53
C ARG A 31 9.35 18.18 -21.25
N GLU A 32 8.34 19.04 -21.33
CA GLU A 32 7.52 19.41 -20.16
C GLU A 32 6.74 18.21 -19.63
N ALA A 33 6.16 17.38 -20.51
CA ALA A 33 5.48 16.15 -20.10
C ALA A 33 6.44 15.16 -19.43
N LEU A 34 7.63 14.94 -20.00
CA LEU A 34 8.66 14.07 -19.40
C LEU A 34 9.13 14.61 -18.04
N ARG A 35 9.34 15.93 -17.91
CA ARG A 35 9.67 16.55 -16.62
C ARG A 35 8.57 16.34 -15.58
N ALA A 36 7.31 16.51 -15.96
CA ALA A 36 6.18 16.27 -15.06
C ALA A 36 6.11 14.80 -14.64
N LEU A 37 6.28 13.87 -15.56
CA LEU A 37 6.31 12.42 -15.26
C LEU A 37 7.50 12.05 -14.36
N GLU A 38 8.67 12.63 -14.58
CA GLU A 38 9.87 12.44 -13.75
C GLU A 38 9.66 13.01 -12.34
N LEU A 39 9.06 14.20 -12.23
CA LEU A 39 8.70 14.81 -10.95
C LEU A 39 7.69 13.96 -10.17
N LEU A 40 6.73 13.35 -10.86
CA LEU A 40 5.77 12.40 -10.28
C LEU A 40 6.40 11.04 -9.93
N GLY A 41 7.69 10.84 -10.24
CA GLY A 41 8.41 9.60 -9.99
C GLY A 41 7.99 8.45 -10.90
N LEU A 42 7.24 8.72 -11.98
CA LEU A 42 6.73 7.72 -12.93
C LEU A 42 7.79 7.24 -13.91
N ILE A 43 8.84 8.04 -14.10
CA ILE A 43 9.97 7.73 -14.97
C ILE A 43 11.28 8.20 -14.32
N GLU A 44 12.40 7.69 -14.80
CA GLU A 44 13.72 8.19 -14.45
C GLU A 44 14.61 8.36 -15.68
N THR A 45 15.35 9.46 -15.74
CA THR A 45 16.35 9.68 -16.78
C THR A 45 17.72 9.20 -16.29
N ARG A 46 18.26 8.17 -16.96
CA ARG A 46 19.63 7.68 -16.74
C ARG A 46 20.55 8.30 -17.78
N ARG A 47 21.53 9.09 -17.33
CA ARG A 47 22.45 9.82 -18.23
C ARG A 47 23.13 8.85 -19.20
N GLY A 48 23.00 9.11 -20.50
CA GLY A 48 23.57 8.28 -21.58
C GLY A 48 22.78 7.01 -21.92
N GLU A 49 21.88 6.56 -21.05
CA GLU A 49 21.10 5.33 -21.26
C GLU A 49 19.68 5.61 -21.74
N GLY A 50 19.10 6.77 -21.39
CA GLY A 50 17.77 7.20 -21.79
C GLY A 50 16.79 7.25 -20.61
N THR A 51 15.49 7.31 -20.92
CA THR A 51 14.42 7.46 -19.92
C THR A 51 13.69 6.13 -19.74
N PHE A 52 13.47 5.72 -18.50
CA PHE A 52 12.88 4.41 -18.16
C PHE A 52 11.63 4.59 -17.32
N ILE A 53 10.64 3.72 -17.50
CA ILE A 53 9.44 3.67 -16.67
C ILE A 53 9.84 3.17 -15.28
N ARG A 54 9.51 3.96 -14.26
CA ARG A 54 9.69 3.53 -12.88
C ARG A 54 8.54 2.64 -12.46
N ASP A 55 8.86 1.77 -11.52
CA ASP A 55 7.82 1.08 -10.79
C ASP A 55 7.05 2.10 -9.96
N PHE A 56 5.76 2.28 -10.25
CA PHE A 56 4.86 3.12 -9.43
C PHE A 56 4.75 2.60 -7.98
N ARG A 57 5.29 1.40 -7.70
CA ARG A 57 5.59 0.94 -6.34
C ARG A 57 6.62 1.83 -5.60
N GLY A 58 7.22 2.83 -6.26
CA GLY A 58 8.02 3.88 -5.64
C GLY A 58 7.15 5.02 -5.11
N HIS A 59 6.73 4.89 -3.86
CA HIS A 59 5.82 5.74 -3.08
C HIS A 59 6.29 7.19 -2.81
N GLN A 60 7.17 7.75 -3.65
CA GLN A 60 7.73 9.10 -3.48
C GLN A 60 6.69 10.21 -3.58
N LEU A 61 5.66 10.03 -4.42
CA LEU A 61 4.57 11.00 -4.55
C LEU A 61 3.76 11.11 -3.24
N VAL A 62 3.50 9.99 -2.56
CA VAL A 62 2.78 10.01 -1.27
C VAL A 62 3.58 10.77 -0.22
N GLN A 63 4.89 10.52 -0.16
CA GLN A 63 5.78 11.21 0.79
C GLN A 63 5.87 12.71 0.56
N LEU A 64 5.83 13.16 -0.71
CA LEU A 64 5.74 14.58 -1.04
C LEU A 64 4.37 15.18 -0.65
N LEU A 65 3.29 14.48 -1.02
CA LEU A 65 1.93 14.95 -0.75
C LEU A 65 1.61 14.96 0.76
N SER A 66 2.16 14.04 1.55
CA SER A 66 1.96 14.01 2.99
C SER A 66 2.49 15.27 3.66
N THR A 67 3.55 15.90 3.13
CA THR A 67 4.06 17.19 3.63
C THR A 67 3.05 18.32 3.45
N PHE A 68 2.07 18.21 2.55
CA PHE A 68 1.04 19.23 2.37
C PHE A 68 -0.31 18.84 2.98
N ILE A 69 -0.64 17.55 2.98
CA ILE A 69 -1.95 17.04 3.41
C ILE A 69 -1.99 16.75 4.93
N LEU A 70 -0.91 16.27 5.53
CA LEU A 70 -0.89 15.82 6.94
C LEU A 70 -0.39 16.90 7.90
N GLN A 71 -0.83 18.14 7.69
CA GLN A 71 -0.36 19.31 8.44
C GLN A 71 -1.00 19.42 9.83
N ASP A 72 -2.26 19.04 9.96
CA ASP A 72 -3.03 19.16 11.20
C ASP A 72 -3.37 17.80 11.83
N GLU A 73 -3.65 17.79 13.14
CA GLU A 73 -3.93 16.55 13.87
C GLU A 73 -5.19 15.81 13.42
N ARG A 74 -6.16 16.52 12.82
CA ARG A 74 -7.37 15.88 12.29
C ARG A 74 -7.02 15.05 11.07
N SER A 75 -6.27 15.60 10.12
CA SER A 75 -5.81 14.86 8.93
C SER A 75 -5.00 13.61 9.31
N LYS A 76 -4.14 13.70 10.33
CA LYS A 76 -3.38 12.54 10.85
C LYS A 76 -4.30 11.50 11.51
N HIS A 77 -5.30 11.95 12.27
CA HIS A 77 -6.31 11.07 12.84
C HIS A 77 -7.10 10.33 11.76
N ASP A 78 -7.56 11.04 10.73
CA ASP A 78 -8.36 10.50 9.65
C ASP A 78 -7.61 9.41 8.87
N VAL A 79 -6.29 9.57 8.65
CA VAL A 79 -5.44 8.51 8.05
C VAL A 79 -5.42 7.26 8.92
N ARG A 80 -5.22 7.40 10.23
CA ARG A 80 -5.19 6.27 11.17
C ARG A 80 -6.54 5.58 11.28
N GLU A 81 -7.63 6.35 11.37
CA GLU A 81 -8.99 5.82 11.39
C GLU A 81 -9.28 5.03 10.10
N THR A 82 -8.95 5.61 8.94
CA THR A 82 -9.12 4.96 7.65
C THR A 82 -8.32 3.66 7.55
N LYS A 83 -7.06 3.66 8.04
CA LYS A 83 -6.22 2.44 8.09
C LYS A 83 -6.95 1.35 8.87
N TYR A 84 -7.46 1.67 10.05
CA TYR A 84 -8.10 0.67 10.89
C TYR A 84 -9.43 0.16 10.34
N LEU A 85 -10.19 0.99 9.62
CA LEU A 85 -11.40 0.57 8.92
C LEU A 85 -11.07 -0.42 7.79
N ILE A 86 -10.07 -0.11 6.95
CA ILE A 86 -9.65 -0.99 5.86
C ILE A 86 -9.12 -2.33 6.39
N GLU A 87 -8.30 -2.31 7.45
CA GLU A 87 -7.80 -3.52 8.10
C GLU A 87 -8.97 -4.42 8.56
N MET A 88 -9.99 -3.84 9.21
CA MET A 88 -11.17 -4.56 9.66
C MET A 88 -11.95 -5.18 8.49
N ASP A 89 -12.18 -4.42 7.42
CA ASP A 89 -12.89 -4.92 6.24
C ASP A 89 -12.10 -6.04 5.53
N CYS A 90 -10.77 -5.96 5.53
CA CYS A 90 -9.91 -7.03 5.03
C CYS A 90 -10.02 -8.29 5.90
N LEU A 91 -10.01 -8.17 7.23
CA LEU A 91 -10.24 -9.30 8.14
C LEU A 91 -11.60 -9.95 7.89
N TRP A 92 -12.63 -9.15 7.64
CA TRP A 92 -13.95 -9.65 7.27
C TRP A 92 -13.95 -10.42 5.95
N LEU A 93 -13.26 -9.92 4.92
CA LEU A 93 -13.09 -10.65 3.66
C LEU A 93 -12.29 -11.95 3.85
N VAL A 94 -11.22 -11.93 4.65
CA VAL A 94 -10.42 -13.11 4.99
C VAL A 94 -11.30 -14.17 5.64
N MET A 95 -12.12 -13.81 6.63
CA MET A 95 -13.09 -14.74 7.23
C MET A 95 -14.04 -15.35 6.19
N ARG A 96 -14.37 -14.66 5.11
CA ARG A 96 -15.31 -15.18 4.10
C ARG A 96 -14.66 -15.99 2.98
N LYS A 97 -13.41 -15.68 2.63
CA LYS A 97 -12.78 -16.17 1.40
C LYS A 97 -11.56 -17.05 1.64
N ALA A 98 -10.75 -16.74 2.66
CA ALA A 98 -9.48 -17.41 2.84
C ALA A 98 -9.71 -18.88 3.24
N GLU A 99 -8.87 -19.78 2.72
CA GLU A 99 -8.85 -21.18 3.09
C GLU A 99 -8.11 -21.40 4.40
N ASP A 100 -8.47 -22.43 5.16
CA ASP A 100 -7.82 -22.72 6.45
C ASP A 100 -6.32 -23.03 6.30
N ALA A 101 -5.92 -23.59 5.14
CA ALA A 101 -4.51 -23.80 4.81
C ALA A 101 -3.73 -22.48 4.74
N GLN A 102 -4.32 -21.42 4.19
CA GLN A 102 -3.70 -20.09 4.10
C GLN A 102 -3.55 -19.44 5.48
N LEU A 103 -4.54 -19.62 6.37
CA LEU A 103 -4.44 -19.16 7.76
C LEU A 103 -3.36 -19.91 8.54
N LEU A 104 -3.21 -21.21 8.29
CA LEU A 104 -2.14 -22.02 8.88
C LEU A 104 -0.75 -21.58 8.40
N GLU A 105 -0.60 -21.23 7.12
CA GLU A 105 0.65 -20.66 6.59
C GLU A 105 0.97 -19.30 7.21
N LEU A 106 -0.03 -18.43 7.35
CA LEU A 106 0.12 -17.15 8.04
C LEU A 106 0.59 -17.37 9.49
N ARG A 107 -0.01 -18.33 10.21
CA ARG A 107 0.37 -18.68 11.57
C ARG A 107 1.83 -19.14 11.66
N LYS A 108 2.24 -20.08 10.80
CA LYS A 108 3.64 -20.55 10.74
C LYS A 108 4.62 -19.42 10.47
N TRP A 109 4.27 -18.48 9.60
CA TRP A 109 5.12 -17.33 9.31
C TRP A 109 5.27 -16.41 10.53
N VAL A 110 4.17 -16.09 11.22
CA VAL A 110 4.18 -15.31 12.47
C VAL A 110 5.06 -15.97 13.54
N ASP A 111 4.97 -17.29 13.69
CA ASP A 111 5.74 -18.03 14.70
C ASP A 111 7.25 -18.13 14.39
N SER A 112 7.65 -17.95 13.13
CA SER A 112 9.03 -18.24 12.67
C SER A 112 9.82 -17.03 12.19
N SER A 113 9.19 -15.87 12.01
CA SER A 113 9.80 -14.70 11.39
C SER A 113 9.68 -13.46 12.27
N ALA A 114 10.70 -12.60 12.23
CA ALA A 114 10.53 -11.22 12.69
C ALA A 114 9.80 -10.42 11.61
N PHE A 115 8.82 -9.62 12.01
CA PHE A 115 8.00 -8.83 11.09
C PHE A 115 7.58 -7.50 11.73
N ALA A 116 7.30 -6.50 10.90
CA ALA A 116 6.63 -5.28 11.33
C ALA A 116 5.10 -5.42 11.20
N ASP A 117 4.34 -4.58 11.91
CA ASP A 117 2.87 -4.51 11.82
C ASP A 117 2.38 -4.47 10.36
N ASP A 118 3.02 -3.63 9.54
CA ASP A 118 2.70 -3.46 8.14
C ASP A 118 2.90 -4.74 7.30
N ASP A 119 3.87 -5.58 7.65
CA ASP A 119 4.13 -6.85 6.94
C ASP A 119 3.01 -7.85 7.22
N PHE A 120 2.54 -7.90 8.48
CA PHE A 120 1.42 -8.74 8.88
C PHE A 120 0.14 -8.30 8.16
N PHE A 121 -0.21 -7.02 8.20
CA PHE A 121 -1.43 -6.54 7.55
C PHE A 121 -1.35 -6.57 6.03
N TYR A 122 -0.16 -6.44 5.43
CA TYR A 122 -0.01 -6.71 4.00
C TYR A 122 -0.39 -8.14 3.64
N LYS A 123 -0.04 -9.14 4.46
CA LYS A 123 -0.49 -10.53 4.25
C LYS A 123 -2.00 -10.67 4.42
N ILE A 124 -2.61 -10.04 5.44
CA ILE A 124 -4.07 -10.03 5.63
C ILE A 124 -4.79 -9.44 4.41
N VAL A 125 -4.35 -8.28 3.93
CA VAL A 125 -4.93 -7.60 2.76
C VAL A 125 -4.75 -8.43 1.49
N SER A 126 -3.64 -9.16 1.37
CA SER A 126 -3.42 -10.10 0.26
C SER A 126 -4.39 -11.29 0.33
N LEU A 127 -4.63 -11.84 1.52
CA LEU A 127 -5.59 -12.93 1.75
C LEU A 127 -7.05 -12.51 1.57
N ALA A 128 -7.37 -11.23 1.70
CA ALA A 128 -8.71 -10.70 1.44
C ALA A 128 -9.13 -10.84 -0.05
N ASP A 129 -8.17 -11.13 -0.93
CA ASP A 129 -8.35 -11.33 -2.36
C ASP A 129 -9.24 -10.23 -2.99
N ASN A 130 -8.84 -8.98 -2.73
CA ASN A 130 -9.46 -7.80 -3.29
C ASN A 130 -8.36 -6.90 -3.86
N HIS A 131 -8.26 -6.91 -5.20
CA HIS A 131 -7.22 -6.20 -5.92
C HIS A 131 -7.21 -4.69 -5.66
N LEU A 132 -8.38 -4.08 -5.44
CA LEU A 132 -8.47 -2.66 -5.13
C LEU A 132 -7.98 -2.38 -3.71
N PHE A 133 -8.32 -3.23 -2.73
CA PHE A 133 -7.83 -3.08 -1.36
C PHE A 133 -6.31 -3.20 -1.25
N ILE A 134 -5.68 -4.10 -2.00
CA ILE A 134 -4.20 -4.18 -2.03
C ILE A 134 -3.62 -2.83 -2.50
N ARG A 135 -4.18 -2.23 -3.54
CA ARG A 135 -3.69 -0.93 -4.07
C ARG A 135 -3.95 0.22 -3.10
N MET A 136 -5.14 0.27 -2.49
CA MET A 136 -5.48 1.27 -1.48
C MET A 136 -4.58 1.15 -0.26
N TRP A 137 -4.34 -0.07 0.21
CA TRP A 137 -3.49 -0.37 1.35
C TRP A 137 -2.07 0.14 1.15
N LEU A 138 -1.48 -0.13 -0.01
CA LEU A 138 -0.11 0.33 -0.31
C LEU A 138 0.01 1.84 -0.16
N ILE A 139 -0.92 2.61 -0.72
CA ILE A 139 -0.92 4.08 -0.62
C ILE A 139 -1.19 4.55 0.82
N LEU A 140 -2.20 3.97 1.47
CA LEU A 140 -2.60 4.36 2.81
C LEU A 140 -1.51 4.08 3.85
N LYS A 141 -0.80 2.96 3.68
CA LYS A 141 0.34 2.58 4.49
C LYS A 141 1.44 3.64 4.45
N ASP A 142 1.74 4.22 3.29
CA ASP A 142 2.78 5.25 3.23
C ASP A 142 2.36 6.57 3.86
N TYR A 143 1.09 6.96 3.70
CA TYR A 143 0.54 8.10 4.42
C TYR A 143 0.66 7.89 5.93
N TYR A 144 0.34 6.69 6.41
CA TYR A 144 0.48 6.33 7.82
C TYR A 144 1.95 6.35 8.27
N ASN A 145 2.87 5.80 7.49
CA ASN A 145 4.31 5.78 7.82
C ASN A 145 4.93 7.19 7.83
N SER A 146 4.39 8.10 7.02
CA SER A 146 4.79 9.52 7.01
C SER A 146 4.39 10.26 8.29
N LEU A 147 3.51 9.70 9.12
CA LEU A 147 3.17 10.27 10.42
C LEU A 147 4.29 10.11 11.47
N HIS A 148 5.30 9.28 11.20
CA HIS A 148 6.40 8.97 12.14
C HIS A 148 5.90 8.58 13.54
N LEU A 149 4.73 7.95 13.62
CA LEU A 149 4.20 7.42 14.88
C LEU A 149 5.09 6.26 15.34
N GLN A 150 5.27 6.13 16.66
CA GLN A 150 5.77 4.87 17.21
C GLN A 150 4.82 3.76 16.76
N GLY A 151 5.38 2.66 16.25
CA GLY A 151 4.61 1.55 15.69
C GLY A 151 3.59 1.00 16.69
N ALA A 152 2.62 0.24 16.19
CA ALA A 152 1.67 -0.43 17.08
C ALA A 152 2.44 -1.33 18.06
N ASP A 153 2.34 -1.03 19.36
CA ASP A 153 2.88 -1.84 20.47
C ASP A 153 2.06 -3.15 20.65
N ALA A 154 1.88 -3.88 19.55
CA ALA A 154 1.23 -5.18 19.55
C ALA A 154 2.30 -6.27 19.72
N THR A 155 2.01 -7.18 20.63
CA THR A 155 2.82 -8.35 20.95
C THR A 155 2.58 -9.48 19.94
N LEU A 156 3.54 -10.40 19.85
CA LEU A 156 3.39 -11.62 19.04
C LEU A 156 2.13 -12.41 19.40
N GLU A 157 1.78 -12.44 20.69
CA GLU A 157 0.57 -13.09 21.21
C GLU A 157 -0.70 -12.44 20.65
N GLU A 158 -0.77 -11.12 20.54
CA GLU A 158 -1.93 -10.42 19.98
C GLU A 158 -2.15 -10.73 18.49
N TYR A 159 -1.09 -10.78 17.68
CA TYR A 159 -1.21 -11.19 16.27
C TYR A 159 -1.66 -12.65 16.15
N THR A 160 -1.10 -13.52 16.98
CA THR A 160 -1.46 -14.93 17.04
C THR A 160 -2.94 -15.13 17.39
N ASN A 161 -3.42 -14.43 18.42
CA ASN A 161 -4.82 -14.44 18.84
C ASN A 161 -5.76 -13.98 17.71
N LEU A 162 -5.33 -13.01 16.88
CA LEU A 162 -6.11 -12.55 15.75
C LEU A 162 -6.25 -13.63 14.67
N ILE A 163 -5.19 -14.38 14.37
CA ILE A 163 -5.25 -15.52 13.42
C ILE A 163 -6.17 -16.63 13.95
N ASP A 164 -6.08 -16.92 15.24
CA ASP A 164 -6.93 -17.93 15.88
C ASP A 164 -8.41 -17.50 15.84
N ALA A 165 -8.70 -16.22 16.08
CA ALA A 165 -10.04 -15.66 15.90
C ALA A 165 -10.53 -15.73 14.44
N LEU A 166 -9.67 -15.46 13.46
CA LEU A 166 -10.03 -15.59 12.03
C LEU A 166 -10.45 -17.03 11.69
N SER A 167 -9.81 -18.02 12.32
CA SER A 167 -10.12 -19.44 12.14
C SER A 167 -11.50 -19.82 12.69
N THR A 168 -12.04 -19.08 13.69
CA THR A 168 -13.40 -19.33 14.20
C THR A 168 -14.51 -18.80 13.29
N ARG A 169 -14.16 -17.91 12.35
CA ARG A 169 -15.09 -17.27 11.38
C ARG A 169 -16.23 -16.50 12.06
N LYS A 170 -16.08 -16.14 13.35
CA LYS A 170 -17.06 -15.36 14.11
C LYS A 170 -16.68 -13.90 14.10
N GLU A 171 -17.46 -13.09 13.38
CA GLU A 171 -17.19 -11.66 13.22
C GLU A 171 -17.05 -10.90 14.54
N SER A 172 -17.90 -11.19 15.53
CA SER A 172 -17.85 -10.56 16.85
C SER A 172 -16.55 -10.84 17.60
N GLU A 173 -15.98 -12.04 17.43
CA GLU A 173 -14.73 -12.45 18.06
C GLU A 173 -13.53 -11.78 17.40
N VAL A 174 -13.44 -11.84 16.06
CA VAL A 174 -12.39 -11.17 15.28
C VAL A 174 -12.40 -9.67 15.55
N ARG A 175 -13.58 -9.05 15.55
CA ARG A 175 -13.72 -7.62 15.83
C ARG A 175 -13.22 -7.27 17.23
N ARG A 176 -13.54 -8.09 18.24
CA ARG A 176 -13.06 -7.87 19.61
C ARG A 176 -11.54 -7.97 19.69
N VAL A 177 -10.97 -9.07 19.20
CA VAL A 177 -9.51 -9.32 19.26
C VAL A 177 -8.73 -8.26 18.49
N TYR A 178 -9.21 -7.85 17.32
CA TYR A 178 -8.58 -6.77 16.57
C TYR A 178 -8.61 -5.43 17.30
N ARG A 179 -9.73 -5.09 17.97
CA ARG A 179 -9.81 -3.86 18.77
C ARG A 179 -8.84 -3.89 19.94
N ASP A 180 -8.68 -5.04 20.58
CA ASP A 180 -7.69 -5.24 21.65
C ASP A 180 -6.27 -5.01 21.11
N LEU A 181 -5.92 -5.65 19.98
CA LEU A 181 -4.63 -5.47 19.29
C LEU A 181 -4.34 -4.00 18.93
N ARG A 182 -5.36 -3.27 18.50
CA ARG A 182 -5.25 -1.83 18.15
C ARG A 182 -5.42 -0.89 19.33
N LYS A 183 -5.62 -1.41 20.55
CA LYS A 183 -5.85 -0.64 21.78
C LYS A 183 -6.99 0.37 21.62
N LEU A 184 -8.01 0.00 20.84
CA LEU A 184 -9.17 0.86 20.56
C LEU A 184 -10.13 0.79 21.74
N SER A 185 -10.11 1.82 22.58
CA SER A 185 -11.04 1.96 23.70
C SER A 185 -12.48 1.75 23.24
N ILE A 186 -13.26 1.01 24.04
CA ILE A 186 -14.69 0.81 23.80
C ILE A 186 -15.34 2.20 23.93
N GLN A 187 -15.65 2.84 22.81
CA GLN A 187 -16.63 3.91 22.82
C GLN A 187 -17.95 3.25 23.22
N ARG A 188 -18.36 3.51 24.47
CA ARG A 188 -19.67 3.15 25.00
C ARG A 188 -20.77 3.86 24.24
#